data_AF-A0A955VQV0-F1
#
_entry.id   AF-A0A955VQV0-F1
#
_cell.length_a   1.000
_cell.length_b   1.000
_cell.length_c   1.000
_cell.angle_alpha   90.00
_cell.angle_beta   90.00
_cell.angle_gamma   90.00
#
_symmetry.space_group_name_H-M   'P 1'
#
loop_
_entity.id
_entity.type
_entity.pdbx_description
1 polymer ?
#
loop_
_entity_poly.entity_id
_entity_poly.type
_entity_poly.pdbx_seq_one_letter_code
_entity_poly.pdbx_strand_id
1 'polypeptide(L)'
;TGDLLGLTRAKEVLLGALNSDGLREAFDAPRFVRLGLALGGEEAVAGAGSDLQRAALTSAWARLEGDLDDLDLQATLYRAIFAVGFAQAGDMSRARGLAHDVEELRPLFDPPGRALLRLYLARLECLGVDDPGPIWERAVAEATQGLGSREQSAVDFARRRSLWLAEGATPPRRLDSGVEARLALLAADADDIPAALRAPGLGYDYLIADLVEGALALADATGREALMAESRDAALIALEQLDIPGHRATVIGATLRTAALLEDEAAVHGLIELFMRQIPEMESIAEILRAVEPAMAALRRIGLGSEAERFLLALRDVARRGHREAVKVAVFVADGFRLLGDVPAAERTLAEIEQAIYTPGLDPIARFEGASTLFGTLRAWSVSAREMAADKALESLDLFRDNFTTQRYFRLHRFLLVERVVDALSDTRAHGGGRLRLWLEAEEQAVRRRIVADWRSAR
;
A
#
# COMPACT_ATOMS: atom_id res chain seq x y z
N THR A 1 18.24 -7.40 27.67
CA THR A 1 17.48 -8.62 28.02
C THR A 1 16.82 -8.40 29.37
N GLY A 2 15.62 -7.82 29.37
CA GLY A 2 14.83 -7.61 30.60
C GLY A 2 14.11 -8.90 31.01
N ASP A 3 13.82 -9.04 32.31
CA ASP A 3 13.07 -10.17 32.89
C ASP A 3 11.60 -10.18 32.40
N LEU A 4 11.40 -10.81 31.25
CA LEU A 4 10.12 -11.01 30.57
C LEU A 4 9.08 -11.75 31.44
N LEU A 5 9.56 -12.61 32.34
CA LEU A 5 8.71 -13.35 33.26
C LEU A 5 8.20 -12.43 34.38
N GLY A 6 9.06 -11.54 34.87
CA GLY A 6 8.70 -10.48 35.81
C GLY A 6 7.64 -9.53 35.25
N LEU A 7 7.78 -9.12 34.00
CA LEU A 7 6.81 -8.25 33.31
C LEU A 7 5.45 -8.94 33.10
N THR A 8 5.45 -10.21 32.69
CA THR A 8 4.21 -10.99 32.50
C THR A 8 3.46 -11.19 33.81
N ARG A 9 4.17 -11.48 34.91
CA ARG A 9 3.56 -11.62 36.25
C ARG A 9 3.00 -10.29 36.77
N ALA A 10 3.74 -9.19 36.59
CA ALA A 10 3.25 -7.86 36.97
C ALA A 10 2.00 -7.47 36.17
N LYS A 11 1.96 -7.81 34.88
CA LYS A 11 0.80 -7.63 34.01
C LYS A 11 -0.41 -8.43 34.49
N GLU A 12 -0.26 -9.73 34.77
CA GLU A 12 -1.39 -10.56 35.24
C GLU A 12 -1.94 -10.11 36.59
N VAL A 13 -1.08 -9.66 37.51
CA VAL A 13 -1.49 -9.12 38.80
C VAL A 13 -2.28 -7.81 38.62
N LEU A 14 -1.82 -6.92 37.74
CA LEU A 14 -2.51 -5.66 37.45
C LEU A 14 -3.85 -5.89 36.74
N LEU A 15 -3.91 -6.80 35.76
CA LEU A 15 -5.15 -7.15 35.07
C LEU A 15 -6.15 -7.86 35.99
N GLY A 16 -5.67 -8.72 36.87
CA GLY A 16 -6.49 -9.36 37.90
C GLY A 16 -7.11 -8.35 38.85
N ALA A 17 -6.33 -7.37 39.31
CA ALA A 17 -6.80 -6.30 40.20
C ALA A 17 -7.80 -5.35 39.51
N LEU A 18 -7.56 -4.98 38.25
CA LEU A 18 -8.48 -4.14 37.47
C LEU A 18 -9.83 -4.84 37.26
N ASN A 19 -9.80 -6.12 36.88
CA ASN A 19 -11.02 -6.90 36.69
C ASN A 19 -11.80 -7.14 37.98
N SER A 20 -11.12 -7.31 39.14
CA SER A 20 -11.80 -7.44 40.43
C SER A 20 -12.50 -6.15 40.88
N ASP A 21 -11.99 -5.00 40.43
CA ASP A 21 -12.53 -3.67 40.77
C ASP A 21 -13.56 -3.17 39.74
N GLY A 22 -13.92 -3.99 38.75
CA GLY A 22 -14.87 -3.64 37.69
C GLY A 22 -14.34 -2.61 36.70
N LEU A 23 -13.02 -2.36 36.72
CA LEU A 23 -12.32 -1.45 35.83
C LEU A 23 -12.04 -2.15 34.49
N ARG A 24 -12.08 -1.39 33.41
CA ARG A 24 -11.95 -1.90 32.05
C ARG A 24 -10.50 -1.80 31.60
N GLU A 25 -9.91 -2.93 31.24
CA GLU A 25 -8.53 -3.04 30.74
C GLU A 25 -8.19 -2.02 29.63
N ALA A 26 -9.12 -1.76 28.72
CA ALA A 26 -8.94 -0.80 27.63
C ALA A 26 -8.69 0.65 28.11
N PHE A 27 -9.19 1.03 29.29
CA PHE A 27 -9.22 2.41 29.78
C PHE A 27 -8.41 2.63 31.06
N ASP A 28 -8.36 1.61 31.93
CA ASP A 28 -7.89 1.75 33.30
C ASP A 28 -6.51 1.11 33.54
N ALA A 29 -6.01 0.32 32.57
CA ALA A 29 -4.67 -0.25 32.67
C ALA A 29 -3.58 0.81 32.39
N PRO A 30 -2.45 0.80 33.15
CA PRO A 30 -1.33 1.69 32.90
C PRO A 30 -0.82 1.59 31.46
N ARG A 31 -0.39 2.72 30.88
CA ARG A 31 0.04 2.80 29.46
C ARG A 31 1.12 1.77 29.10
N PHE A 32 2.04 1.46 30.01
CA PHE A 32 3.07 0.43 29.77
C PHE A 32 2.52 -1.01 29.78
N VAL A 33 1.41 -1.28 30.50
CA VAL A 33 0.71 -2.57 30.47
C VAL A 33 -0.09 -2.71 29.17
N ARG A 34 -0.81 -1.66 28.76
CA ARG A 34 -1.54 -1.63 27.47
C ARG A 34 -0.59 -1.69 26.27
N LEU A 35 0.54 -0.97 26.34
CA LEU A 35 1.62 -1.08 25.38
C LEU A 35 2.23 -2.49 25.41
N GLY A 36 2.48 -3.08 26.59
CA GLY A 36 2.99 -4.45 26.71
C GLY A 36 1.97 -5.55 26.31
N LEU A 37 0.67 -5.26 26.28
CA LEU A 37 -0.37 -6.12 25.72
C LEU A 37 -0.39 -6.03 24.18
N ALA A 38 -0.26 -4.84 23.63
CA ALA A 38 -0.15 -4.61 22.20
C ALA A 38 1.17 -5.14 21.62
N LEU A 39 2.29 -4.88 22.31
CA LEU A 39 3.65 -5.31 21.98
C LEU A 39 3.98 -6.72 22.45
N GLY A 40 3.21 -7.31 23.37
CA GLY A 40 3.48 -8.65 23.92
C GLY A 40 3.41 -9.77 22.87
N GLY A 41 2.89 -9.44 21.68
CA GLY A 41 3.05 -10.24 20.48
C GLY A 41 4.31 -9.90 19.69
N GLU A 42 4.78 -8.66 19.60
CA GLU A 42 5.72 -8.18 18.57
C GLU A 42 7.17 -8.67 18.71
N GLU A 43 7.76 -8.82 19.90
CA GLU A 43 9.12 -9.38 20.03
C GLU A 43 9.13 -10.91 19.82
N ALA A 44 8.08 -11.60 20.26
CA ALA A 44 7.86 -13.02 19.96
C ALA A 44 7.48 -13.23 18.48
N VAL A 45 6.76 -12.30 17.86
CA VAL A 45 6.33 -12.28 16.45
C VAL A 45 7.42 -11.71 15.53
N ALA A 46 8.44 -11.00 16.01
CA ALA A 46 9.60 -10.65 15.18
C ALA A 46 10.44 -11.90 14.90
N GLY A 47 10.67 -12.74 15.93
CA GLY A 47 11.31 -14.06 15.79
C GLY A 47 10.40 -15.09 15.13
N ALA A 48 9.18 -15.30 15.66
CA ALA A 48 8.22 -16.28 15.12
C ALA A 48 7.59 -15.84 13.79
N GLY A 49 7.55 -14.54 13.48
CA GLY A 49 7.07 -14.02 12.20
C GLY A 49 8.05 -14.34 11.08
N SER A 50 9.36 -14.31 11.34
CA SER A 50 10.36 -14.82 10.38
C SER A 50 10.18 -16.33 10.15
N ASP A 51 9.89 -17.13 11.18
CA ASP A 51 9.62 -18.57 11.03
C ASP A 51 8.32 -18.85 10.26
N LEU A 52 7.22 -18.18 10.60
CA LEU A 52 5.93 -18.31 9.92
C LEU A 52 6.02 -17.84 8.46
N GLN A 53 6.76 -16.77 8.18
CA GLN A 53 6.99 -16.28 6.82
C GLN A 53 7.83 -17.27 6.02
N ARG A 54 8.90 -17.82 6.60
CA ARG A 54 9.70 -18.88 5.97
C ARG A 54 8.87 -20.14 5.71
N ALA A 55 7.99 -20.51 6.63
CA ALA A 55 7.07 -21.63 6.45
C ALA A 55 6.08 -21.37 5.31
N ALA A 56 5.46 -20.19 5.27
CA ALA A 56 4.53 -19.80 4.21
C ALA A 56 5.22 -19.73 2.83
N LEU A 57 6.42 -19.15 2.75
CA LEU A 57 7.25 -19.17 1.53
C LEU A 57 7.62 -20.60 1.11
N THR A 58 7.92 -21.47 2.06
CA THR A 58 8.21 -22.89 1.79
C THR A 58 6.98 -23.61 1.23
N SER A 59 5.80 -23.37 1.82
CA SER A 59 4.52 -23.93 1.37
C SER A 59 4.21 -23.48 -0.07
N ALA A 60 4.31 -22.16 -0.31
CA ALA A 60 4.11 -21.56 -1.63
C ALA A 60 5.10 -22.11 -2.69
N TRP A 61 6.38 -22.29 -2.32
CA TRP A 61 7.37 -22.89 -3.22
C TRP A 61 7.03 -24.33 -3.58
N ALA A 62 6.72 -25.15 -2.57
CA ALA A 62 6.40 -26.57 -2.76
C ALA A 62 5.18 -26.77 -3.67
N ARG A 63 4.23 -25.82 -3.68
CA ARG A 63 3.05 -25.82 -4.55
C ARG A 63 3.41 -25.66 -6.03
N LEU A 64 4.45 -24.88 -6.33
CA LEU A 64 4.92 -24.70 -7.70
C LEU A 64 5.87 -25.81 -8.12
N GLU A 65 6.85 -26.12 -7.29
CA GLU A 65 8.01 -26.99 -7.57
C GLU A 65 7.61 -28.33 -8.20
N GLY A 66 6.53 -28.96 -7.74
CA GLY A 66 6.06 -30.25 -8.26
C GLY A 66 5.66 -30.27 -9.74
N ASP A 67 5.32 -29.11 -10.30
CA ASP A 67 4.79 -28.96 -11.66
C ASP A 67 5.74 -28.19 -12.61
N LEU A 68 6.94 -27.82 -12.14
CA LEU A 68 7.89 -27.03 -12.91
C LEU A 68 8.79 -27.89 -13.81
N ASP A 69 8.82 -27.55 -15.11
CA ASP A 69 9.82 -28.07 -16.06
C ASP A 69 11.10 -27.23 -15.96
N ASP A 70 12.25 -27.89 -15.81
CA ASP A 70 13.56 -27.22 -15.70
C ASP A 70 13.95 -26.49 -16.99
N LEU A 71 13.41 -26.88 -18.14
CA LEU A 71 13.65 -26.22 -19.42
C LEU A 71 12.61 -25.12 -19.73
N ASP A 72 11.75 -24.78 -18.78
CA ASP A 72 10.84 -23.65 -18.89
C ASP A 72 11.45 -22.38 -18.26
N LEU A 73 11.55 -21.31 -19.06
CA LEU A 73 12.02 -20.01 -18.60
C LEU A 73 11.11 -19.48 -17.47
N GLN A 74 9.81 -19.74 -17.56
CA GLN A 74 8.85 -19.26 -16.58
C GLN A 74 9.09 -19.91 -15.20
N ALA A 75 9.33 -21.22 -15.19
CA ALA A 75 9.73 -21.96 -13.99
C ALA A 75 11.04 -21.43 -13.38
N THR A 76 12.03 -21.14 -14.23
CA THR A 76 13.32 -20.60 -13.78
C THR A 76 13.21 -19.18 -13.23
N LEU A 77 12.31 -18.35 -13.80
CA LEU A 77 11.98 -17.05 -13.24
C LEU A 77 11.35 -17.18 -11.84
N TYR A 78 10.47 -18.17 -11.62
CA TYR A 78 9.93 -18.43 -10.29
C TYR A 78 11.01 -18.83 -9.29
N ARG A 79 11.96 -19.71 -9.67
CA ARG A 79 13.13 -20.04 -8.83
C ARG A 79 13.90 -18.80 -8.42
N ALA A 80 14.19 -17.91 -9.38
CA ALA A 80 14.90 -16.66 -9.12
C ALA A 80 14.13 -15.72 -8.19
N ILE A 81 12.81 -15.63 -8.36
CA ILE A 81 11.93 -14.81 -7.52
C ILE A 81 11.89 -15.35 -6.08
N PHE A 82 11.71 -16.65 -5.91
CA PHE A 82 11.72 -17.29 -4.59
C PHE A 82 13.09 -17.22 -3.92
N ALA A 83 14.20 -17.27 -4.67
CA ALA A 83 15.53 -17.05 -4.12
C ALA A 83 15.65 -15.67 -3.44
N VAL A 84 15.17 -14.61 -4.10
CA VAL A 84 15.12 -13.26 -3.51
C VAL A 84 14.20 -13.24 -2.27
N GLY A 85 13.02 -13.88 -2.35
CA GLY A 85 12.08 -13.97 -1.23
C GLY A 85 12.63 -14.65 0.02
N PHE A 86 13.27 -15.82 -0.15
CA PHE A 86 13.91 -16.55 0.95
C PHE A 86 15.04 -15.73 1.57
N ALA A 87 15.84 -15.04 0.76
CA ALA A 87 16.89 -14.16 1.27
C ALA A 87 16.33 -12.99 2.08
N GLN A 88 15.25 -12.34 1.60
CA GLN A 88 14.55 -11.29 2.35
C GLN A 88 13.95 -11.79 3.67
N ALA A 89 13.47 -13.03 3.70
CA ALA A 89 12.96 -13.68 4.91
C ALA A 89 14.08 -14.23 5.84
N GLY A 90 15.36 -14.08 5.46
CA GLY A 90 16.52 -14.49 6.25
C GLY A 90 16.99 -15.94 6.03
N ASP A 91 16.42 -16.69 5.08
CA ASP A 91 16.87 -18.04 4.71
C ASP A 91 17.86 -18.01 3.53
N MET A 92 19.09 -17.57 3.82
CA MET A 92 20.15 -17.50 2.83
C MET A 92 20.59 -18.86 2.29
N SER A 93 20.37 -19.95 3.03
CA SER A 93 20.75 -21.30 2.58
C SER A 93 19.87 -21.72 1.41
N ARG A 94 18.54 -21.59 1.57
CA ARG A 94 17.59 -21.93 0.52
C ARG A 94 17.67 -20.97 -0.66
N ALA A 95 17.86 -19.68 -0.39
CA ALA A 95 18.09 -18.68 -1.43
C ALA A 95 19.27 -19.03 -2.34
N ARG A 96 20.40 -19.44 -1.75
CA ARG A 96 21.60 -19.84 -2.51
C ARG A 96 21.39 -21.11 -3.33
N GLY A 97 20.64 -22.09 -2.79
CA GLY A 97 20.29 -23.31 -3.54
C GLY A 97 19.53 -22.97 -4.82
N LEU A 98 18.42 -22.22 -4.69
CA LEU A 98 17.63 -21.80 -5.85
C LEU A 98 18.41 -20.91 -6.83
N ALA A 99 19.24 -20.00 -6.31
CA ALA A 99 20.08 -19.14 -7.16
C ALA A 99 21.12 -19.94 -7.95
N HIS A 100 21.65 -21.02 -7.36
CA HIS A 100 22.58 -21.92 -8.05
C HIS A 100 21.88 -22.62 -9.22
N ASP A 101 20.70 -23.20 -9.01
CA ASP A 101 19.91 -23.82 -10.08
C ASP A 101 19.62 -22.83 -11.22
N VAL A 102 19.29 -21.58 -10.88
CA VAL A 102 19.07 -20.51 -11.87
C VAL A 102 20.33 -20.21 -12.66
N GLU A 103 21.50 -20.14 -12.03
CA GLU A 103 22.76 -19.90 -12.75
C GLU A 103 23.12 -21.06 -13.71
N GLU A 104 22.82 -22.30 -13.34
CA GLU A 104 23.04 -23.47 -14.20
C GLU A 104 22.11 -23.50 -15.41
N LEU A 105 20.84 -23.14 -15.21
CA LEU A 105 19.83 -23.15 -16.27
C LEU A 105 19.88 -21.91 -17.17
N ARG A 106 20.32 -20.76 -16.63
CA ARG A 106 20.33 -19.47 -17.34
C ARG A 106 20.92 -19.56 -18.76
N PRO A 107 22.09 -20.18 -19.01
CA PRO A 107 22.68 -20.25 -20.35
C PRO A 107 21.80 -20.91 -21.42
N LEU A 108 20.81 -21.72 -21.03
CA LEU A 108 19.92 -22.47 -21.92
C LEU A 108 18.81 -21.60 -22.55
N PHE A 109 18.54 -20.42 -21.99
CA PHE A 109 17.44 -19.56 -22.42
C PHE A 109 17.86 -18.51 -23.46
N ASP A 110 16.86 -17.90 -24.09
CA ASP A 110 17.04 -16.83 -25.06
C ASP A 110 17.65 -15.56 -24.42
N PRO A 111 18.21 -14.63 -25.23
CA PRO A 111 18.88 -13.44 -24.67
C PRO A 111 18.02 -12.61 -23.70
N PRO A 112 16.73 -12.33 -23.96
CA PRO A 112 15.86 -11.64 -23.00
C PRO A 112 15.65 -12.40 -21.69
N GLY A 113 15.41 -13.72 -21.74
CA GLY A 113 15.25 -14.55 -20.54
C GLY A 113 16.53 -14.55 -19.69
N ARG A 114 17.69 -14.71 -20.34
CA ARG A 114 19.00 -14.64 -19.68
C ARG A 114 19.26 -13.32 -18.98
N ALA A 115 18.86 -12.22 -19.62
CA ALA A 115 19.00 -10.89 -19.06
C ALA A 115 18.15 -10.76 -17.78
N LEU A 116 16.88 -11.16 -17.81
CA LEU A 116 16.00 -11.09 -16.63
C LEU A 116 16.50 -11.96 -15.48
N LEU A 117 16.91 -13.20 -15.75
CA LEU A 117 17.47 -14.08 -14.71
C LEU A 117 18.72 -13.48 -14.07
N ARG A 118 19.63 -12.89 -14.88
CA ARG A 118 20.81 -12.18 -14.36
C ARG A 118 20.42 -11.01 -13.46
N LEU A 119 19.39 -10.25 -13.81
CA LEU A 119 18.92 -9.12 -13.01
C LEU A 119 18.34 -9.58 -11.65
N TYR A 120 17.58 -10.69 -11.59
CA TYR A 120 17.12 -11.24 -10.31
C TYR A 120 18.27 -11.78 -9.45
N LEU A 121 19.27 -12.42 -10.05
CA LEU A 121 20.47 -12.86 -9.32
C LEU A 121 21.28 -11.68 -8.78
N ALA A 122 21.44 -10.62 -9.57
CA ALA A 122 22.04 -9.38 -9.11
C ALA A 122 21.23 -8.72 -7.98
N ARG A 123 19.89 -8.85 -8.01
CA ARG A 123 19.05 -8.37 -6.92
C ARG A 123 19.34 -9.10 -5.61
N LEU A 124 19.56 -10.41 -5.67
CA LEU A 124 20.01 -11.21 -4.52
C LEU A 124 21.38 -10.73 -4.00
N GLU A 125 22.33 -10.44 -4.90
CA GLU A 125 23.65 -9.89 -4.52
C GLU A 125 23.55 -8.52 -3.82
N CYS A 126 22.54 -7.72 -4.16
CA CYS A 126 22.31 -6.41 -3.55
C CYS A 126 21.72 -6.48 -2.13
N LEU A 127 21.19 -7.63 -1.70
CA LEU A 127 20.58 -7.76 -0.38
C LEU A 127 21.64 -7.73 0.72
N GLY A 128 21.50 -6.80 1.66
CA GLY A 128 22.42 -6.64 2.79
C GLY A 128 23.71 -5.85 2.47
N VAL A 129 23.77 -5.20 1.31
CA VAL A 129 24.85 -4.28 0.93
C VAL A 129 24.41 -2.84 1.24
N ASP A 130 25.28 -2.07 1.88
CA ASP A 130 24.99 -0.68 2.28
C ASP A 130 24.77 0.26 1.07
N ASP A 131 25.53 0.07 -0.01
CA ASP A 131 25.37 0.79 -1.28
C ASP A 131 25.28 -0.19 -2.47
N PRO A 132 24.06 -0.64 -2.84
CA PRO A 132 23.88 -1.59 -3.93
C PRO A 132 23.94 -0.94 -5.33
N GLY A 133 24.01 0.39 -5.44
CA GLY A 133 23.93 1.13 -6.71
C GLY A 133 24.93 0.64 -7.76
N PRO A 134 26.25 0.59 -7.45
CA PRO A 134 27.26 0.14 -8.40
C PRO A 134 27.11 -1.33 -8.83
N ILE A 135 26.65 -2.20 -7.92
CA ILE A 135 26.40 -3.62 -8.22
C ILE A 135 25.25 -3.73 -9.22
N TRP A 136 24.18 -2.99 -8.96
CA TRP A 136 22.99 -2.95 -9.78
C TRP A 136 23.26 -2.37 -11.19
N GLU A 137 23.92 -1.22 -11.28
CA GLU A 137 24.26 -0.58 -12.55
C GLU A 137 25.13 -1.48 -13.43
N ARG A 138 26.13 -2.13 -12.84
CA ARG A 138 26.97 -3.10 -13.55
C ARG A 138 26.16 -4.28 -14.05
N ALA A 139 25.29 -4.85 -13.20
CA ALA A 139 24.46 -5.98 -13.59
C ALA A 139 23.48 -5.64 -14.72
N VAL A 140 22.91 -4.42 -14.72
CA VAL A 140 22.06 -3.93 -15.81
C VAL A 140 22.86 -3.79 -17.11
N ALA A 141 24.06 -3.21 -17.04
CA ALA A 141 24.93 -3.08 -18.20
C ALA A 141 25.31 -4.46 -18.77
N GLU A 142 25.71 -5.40 -17.92
CA GLU A 142 26.03 -6.78 -18.30
C GLU A 142 24.82 -7.51 -18.90
N ALA A 143 23.64 -7.41 -18.28
CA ALA A 143 22.43 -8.10 -18.72
C ALA A 143 21.89 -7.57 -20.06
N THR A 144 22.12 -6.29 -20.36
CA THR A 144 21.63 -5.66 -21.60
C THR A 144 22.67 -5.66 -22.73
N GLN A 145 23.92 -6.03 -22.43
CA GLN A 145 25.01 -6.07 -23.40
C GLN A 145 24.70 -7.07 -24.54
N GLY A 146 24.76 -6.59 -25.77
CA GLY A 146 24.59 -7.41 -26.97
C GLY A 146 23.15 -7.77 -27.32
N LEU A 147 22.15 -7.26 -26.58
CA LEU A 147 20.74 -7.38 -26.95
C LEU A 147 20.40 -6.51 -28.17
N GLY A 148 19.56 -7.03 -29.06
CA GLY A 148 18.94 -6.21 -30.11
C GLY A 148 17.92 -5.22 -29.55
N SER A 149 17.55 -4.19 -30.32
CA SER A 149 16.64 -3.12 -29.86
C SER A 149 15.29 -3.63 -29.35
N ARG A 150 14.72 -4.66 -29.99
CA ARG A 150 13.46 -5.29 -29.57
C ARG A 150 13.58 -6.10 -28.29
N GLU A 151 14.72 -6.77 -28.09
CA GLU A 151 15.02 -7.57 -26.91
C GLU A 151 15.24 -6.66 -25.70
N GLN A 152 16.05 -5.62 -25.89
CA GLN A 152 16.26 -4.58 -24.88
C GLN A 152 14.95 -3.91 -24.48
N SER A 153 14.10 -3.54 -25.45
CA SER A 153 12.78 -2.97 -25.16
C SER A 153 11.88 -3.91 -24.34
N ALA A 154 11.94 -5.22 -24.58
CA ALA A 154 11.19 -6.20 -23.82
C ALA A 154 11.71 -6.34 -22.38
N VAL A 155 13.03 -6.44 -22.20
CA VAL A 155 13.68 -6.48 -20.88
C VAL A 155 13.37 -5.21 -20.09
N ASP A 156 13.49 -4.03 -20.69
CA ASP A 156 13.16 -2.75 -20.04
C ASP A 156 11.67 -2.62 -19.71
N PHE A 157 10.79 -3.19 -20.53
CA PHE A 157 9.36 -3.21 -20.26
C PHE A 157 9.02 -4.05 -19.02
N ALA A 158 9.66 -5.22 -18.89
CA ALA A 158 9.54 -6.07 -17.71
C ALA A 158 10.17 -5.43 -16.47
N ARG A 159 11.40 -4.92 -16.60
CA ARG A 159 12.18 -4.27 -15.54
C ARG A 159 11.41 -3.15 -14.87
N ARG A 160 10.80 -2.25 -15.65
CA ARG A 160 9.99 -1.12 -15.14
C ARG A 160 8.71 -1.52 -14.40
N ARG A 161 8.22 -2.75 -14.59
CA ARG A 161 6.98 -3.24 -13.97
C ARG A 161 7.23 -4.18 -12.80
N SER A 162 8.42 -4.77 -12.74
CA SER A 162 8.89 -5.51 -11.58
C SER A 162 9.02 -4.56 -10.39
N LEU A 163 8.53 -5.00 -9.24
CA LEU A 163 8.71 -4.34 -7.95
C LEU A 163 10.19 -4.34 -7.53
N TRP A 164 10.95 -5.37 -7.89
CA TRP A 164 12.33 -5.55 -7.44
C TRP A 164 13.37 -5.10 -8.46
N LEU A 165 13.06 -5.12 -9.76
CA LEU A 165 13.99 -4.73 -10.82
C LEU A 165 13.79 -3.28 -11.30
N ALA A 166 12.73 -2.59 -10.90
CA ALA A 166 12.53 -1.20 -11.28
C ALA A 166 13.59 -0.29 -10.62
N GLU A 167 14.13 0.65 -11.41
CA GLU A 167 14.99 1.71 -10.91
C GLU A 167 14.13 2.85 -10.33
N GLY A 168 14.32 3.15 -9.05
CA GLY A 168 13.77 4.33 -8.38
C GLY A 168 12.33 4.21 -7.90
N ALA A 169 11.97 5.06 -6.94
CA ALA A 169 10.59 5.29 -6.54
C ALA A 169 9.74 5.63 -7.77
N THR A 170 8.45 5.27 -7.76
CA THR A 170 7.47 5.70 -8.77
C THR A 170 7.78 7.15 -9.14
N PRO A 171 8.11 7.45 -10.41
CA PRO A 171 8.55 8.78 -10.78
C PRO A 171 7.48 9.77 -10.30
N PRO A 172 7.88 10.87 -9.62
CA PRO A 172 6.92 11.84 -9.13
C PRO A 172 6.04 12.25 -10.29
N ARG A 173 4.74 12.40 -10.02
CA ARG A 173 3.78 12.89 -11.00
C ARG A 173 4.37 14.13 -11.64
N ARG A 174 4.61 14.09 -12.95
CA ARG A 174 5.13 15.25 -13.68
C ARG A 174 4.06 16.33 -13.64
N LEU A 175 4.38 17.42 -12.97
CA LEU A 175 3.55 18.62 -12.96
C LEU A 175 3.84 19.41 -14.24
N ASP A 176 2.88 20.24 -14.64
CA ASP A 176 3.14 21.22 -15.67
C ASP A 176 4.14 22.27 -15.17
N SER A 177 5.06 22.69 -16.03
CA SER A 177 6.12 23.66 -15.69
C SER A 177 5.58 24.98 -15.11
N GLY A 178 4.38 25.41 -15.51
CA GLY A 178 3.74 26.61 -14.96
C GLY A 178 3.24 26.41 -13.53
N VAL A 179 2.75 25.20 -13.20
CA VAL A 179 2.35 24.83 -11.84
C VAL A 179 3.58 24.69 -10.96
N GLU A 180 4.64 24.04 -11.44
CA GLU A 180 5.91 23.90 -10.71
C GLU A 180 6.51 25.26 -10.34
N ALA A 181 6.60 26.18 -11.30
CA ALA A 181 7.12 27.53 -11.06
C ALA A 181 6.30 28.29 -10.02
N ARG A 182 4.96 28.15 -10.06
CA ARG A 182 4.08 28.82 -9.09
C ARG A 182 4.18 28.22 -7.70
N LEU A 183 4.27 26.89 -7.57
CA LEU A 183 4.50 26.23 -6.28
C LEU A 183 5.87 26.61 -5.69
N ALA A 184 6.90 26.78 -6.52
CA ALA A 184 8.20 27.24 -6.06
C ALA A 184 8.15 28.67 -5.48
N LEU A 185 7.35 29.57 -6.07
CA LEU A 185 7.13 30.91 -5.53
C LEU A 185 6.36 30.86 -4.20
N LEU A 186 5.31 30.05 -4.10
CA LEU A 186 4.53 29.86 -2.87
C LEU A 186 5.34 29.18 -1.75
N ALA A 187 6.33 28.34 -2.12
CA ALA A 187 7.24 27.77 -1.14
C ALA A 187 8.22 28.81 -0.57
N ALA A 188 8.53 29.86 -1.33
CA ALA A 188 9.35 30.97 -0.88
C ALA A 188 8.55 31.96 -0.01
N ASP A 189 7.28 32.18 -0.34
CA ASP A 189 6.34 32.97 0.46
C ASP A 189 4.98 32.27 0.61
N ALA A 190 4.81 31.60 1.75
CA ALA A 190 3.62 30.80 2.02
C ALA A 190 2.38 31.65 2.36
N ASP A 191 2.53 32.94 2.68
CA ASP A 191 1.39 33.81 3.01
C ASP A 191 0.54 34.14 1.77
N ASP A 192 1.10 33.97 0.57
CA ASP A 192 0.39 34.16 -0.70
C ASP A 192 -0.48 32.96 -1.11
N ILE A 193 -0.39 31.83 -0.40
CA ILE A 193 -1.12 30.61 -0.74
C ILE A 193 -2.65 30.84 -0.85
N PRO A 194 -3.34 31.45 0.13
CA PRO A 194 -4.78 31.65 0.04
C PRO A 194 -5.18 32.52 -1.16
N ALA A 195 -4.39 33.56 -1.45
CA ALA A 195 -4.65 34.43 -2.61
C ALA A 195 -4.49 33.68 -3.93
N ALA A 196 -3.43 32.86 -4.06
CA ALA A 196 -3.20 32.03 -5.23
C ALA A 196 -4.29 30.98 -5.46
N LEU A 197 -4.90 30.46 -4.39
CA LEU A 197 -5.99 29.48 -4.44
C LEU A 197 -7.35 30.11 -4.77
N ARG A 198 -7.66 31.30 -4.25
CA ARG A 198 -8.92 32.01 -4.59
C ARG A 198 -8.99 32.37 -6.07
N ALA A 199 -7.85 32.72 -6.66
CA ALA A 199 -7.72 33.06 -8.07
C ALA A 199 -6.57 32.25 -8.73
N PRO A 200 -6.82 30.97 -9.07
CA PRO A 200 -5.80 30.11 -9.68
C PRO A 200 -5.29 30.69 -11.00
N GLY A 201 -6.16 31.32 -11.79
CA GLY A 201 -5.78 31.96 -13.06
C GLY A 201 -5.21 30.97 -14.09
N LEU A 202 -5.50 29.67 -13.92
CA LEU A 202 -5.10 28.59 -14.81
C LEU A 202 -6.31 28.18 -15.65
N GLY A 203 -6.11 27.94 -16.95
CA GLY A 203 -7.20 27.70 -17.90
C GLY A 203 -7.75 26.27 -17.95
N TYR A 204 -7.18 25.35 -17.17
CA TYR A 204 -7.54 23.93 -17.21
C TYR A 204 -7.68 23.35 -15.80
N ASP A 205 -8.76 22.58 -15.58
CA ASP A 205 -9.09 21.94 -14.31
C ASP A 205 -7.95 21.13 -13.70
N TYR A 206 -7.21 20.37 -14.52
CA TYR A 206 -6.09 19.56 -14.03
C TYR A 206 -4.95 20.41 -13.47
N LEU A 207 -4.69 21.58 -14.05
CA LEU A 207 -3.67 22.52 -13.56
C LEU A 207 -4.11 23.16 -12.24
N ILE A 208 -5.40 23.50 -12.14
CA ILE A 208 -5.99 24.05 -10.91
C ILE A 208 -5.92 22.99 -9.79
N ALA A 209 -6.34 21.75 -10.06
CA ALA A 209 -6.30 20.68 -9.08
C ALA A 209 -4.88 20.39 -8.58
N ASP A 210 -3.89 20.38 -9.49
CA ASP A 210 -2.49 20.15 -9.14
C ASP A 210 -1.89 21.31 -8.33
N LEU A 211 -2.25 22.56 -8.67
CA LEU A 211 -1.89 23.73 -7.88
C LEU A 211 -2.49 23.64 -6.47
N VAL A 212 -3.77 23.31 -6.35
CA VAL A 212 -4.47 23.20 -5.06
C VAL A 212 -3.84 22.13 -4.18
N GLU A 213 -3.60 20.94 -4.72
CA GLU A 213 -2.98 19.82 -4.00
C GLU A 213 -1.60 20.22 -3.45
N GLY A 214 -0.75 20.80 -4.30
CA GLY A 214 0.59 21.24 -3.93
C GLY A 214 0.60 22.40 -2.94
N ALA A 215 -0.25 23.41 -3.14
CA ALA A 215 -0.32 24.59 -2.28
C ALA A 215 -0.85 24.26 -0.89
N LEU A 216 -1.86 23.37 -0.78
CA LEU A 216 -2.31 22.87 0.51
C LEU A 216 -1.23 22.04 1.21
N ALA A 217 -0.45 21.23 0.47
CA ALA A 217 0.67 20.51 1.06
C ALA A 217 1.76 21.45 1.60
N LEU A 218 2.02 22.57 0.92
CA LEU A 218 2.92 23.62 1.41
C LEU A 218 2.36 24.30 2.67
N ALA A 219 1.07 24.65 2.69
CA ALA A 219 0.40 25.23 3.85
C ALA A 219 0.45 24.28 5.06
N ASP A 220 0.12 23.00 4.86
CA ASP A 220 0.19 21.93 5.86
C ASP A 220 1.60 21.83 6.46
N ALA A 221 2.64 21.92 5.63
CA ALA A 221 4.04 21.83 6.06
C ALA A 221 4.48 23.02 6.94
N THR A 222 3.79 24.17 6.88
CA THR A 222 4.12 25.31 7.75
C THR A 222 3.71 25.10 9.20
N GLY A 223 2.72 24.24 9.46
CA GLY A 223 2.11 24.06 10.79
C GLY A 223 1.36 25.28 11.32
N ARG A 224 1.16 26.34 10.52
CA ARG A 224 0.45 27.55 10.93
C ARG A 224 -1.06 27.37 10.74
N GLU A 225 -1.77 27.03 11.81
CA GLU A 225 -3.21 26.70 11.77
C GLU A 225 -4.07 27.78 11.08
N ALA A 226 -3.80 29.06 11.32
CA ALA A 226 -4.54 30.15 10.68
C ALA A 226 -4.36 30.16 9.16
N LEU A 227 -3.13 29.97 8.67
CA LEU A 227 -2.84 29.89 7.24
C LEU A 227 -3.45 28.64 6.62
N MET A 228 -3.36 27.50 7.31
CA MET A 228 -3.95 26.24 6.87
C MET A 228 -5.47 26.36 6.72
N ALA A 229 -6.15 26.98 7.70
CA ALA A 229 -7.59 27.21 7.66
C ALA A 229 -7.97 28.15 6.51
N GLU A 230 -7.25 29.26 6.34
CA GLU A 230 -7.52 30.20 5.24
C GLU A 230 -7.27 29.58 3.86
N SER A 231 -6.21 28.77 3.74
CA SER A 231 -5.86 28.07 2.49
C SER A 231 -6.89 26.99 2.15
N ARG A 232 -7.40 26.26 3.15
CA ARG A 232 -8.49 25.29 2.98
C ARG A 232 -9.75 25.98 2.47
N ASP A 233 -10.14 27.10 3.06
CA ASP A 233 -11.33 27.83 2.64
C ASP A 233 -11.17 28.41 1.23
N ALA A 234 -9.96 28.84 0.87
CA ALA A 234 -9.62 29.23 -0.50
C ALA A 234 -9.67 28.05 -1.49
N ALA A 235 -9.25 26.86 -1.09
CA ALA A 235 -9.35 25.64 -1.92
C ALA A 235 -10.80 25.24 -2.19
N LEU A 236 -11.73 25.46 -1.25
CA LEU A 236 -13.16 25.26 -1.47
C LEU A 236 -13.72 26.20 -2.55
N ILE A 237 -13.24 27.44 -2.61
CA ILE A 237 -13.59 28.39 -3.68
C ILE A 237 -13.04 27.91 -5.03
N ALA A 238 -11.81 27.39 -5.06
CA ALA A 238 -11.22 26.80 -6.27
C ALA A 238 -12.00 25.56 -6.74
N LEU A 239 -12.51 24.74 -5.82
CA LEU A 239 -13.32 23.56 -6.12
C LEU A 239 -14.60 23.91 -6.88
N GLU A 240 -15.21 25.06 -6.60
CA GLU A 240 -16.41 25.53 -7.32
C GLU A 240 -16.14 25.88 -8.79
N GLN A 241 -14.88 26.13 -9.15
CA GLN A 241 -14.46 26.47 -10.52
C GLN A 241 -14.16 25.22 -11.39
N LEU A 242 -14.18 24.03 -10.80
CA LEU A 242 -13.87 22.78 -11.49
C LEU A 242 -15.13 22.08 -11.97
N ASP A 243 -15.15 21.68 -13.25
CA ASP A 243 -16.26 20.96 -13.85
C ASP A 243 -16.01 19.44 -13.86
N ILE A 244 -14.75 19.01 -13.95
CA ILE A 244 -14.41 17.60 -14.13
C ILE A 244 -14.40 16.86 -12.78
N PRO A 245 -15.23 15.80 -12.58
CA PRO A 245 -15.35 15.08 -11.31
C PRO A 245 -14.03 14.55 -10.75
N GLY A 246 -13.13 14.03 -11.57
CA GLY A 246 -11.84 13.52 -11.11
C GLY A 246 -10.85 14.59 -10.62
N HIS A 247 -10.96 15.82 -11.12
CA HIS A 247 -10.18 16.96 -10.61
C HIS A 247 -10.80 17.51 -9.32
N ARG A 248 -12.13 17.55 -9.25
CA ARG A 248 -12.88 17.85 -8.02
C ARG A 248 -12.52 16.87 -6.90
N ALA A 249 -12.46 15.57 -7.17
CA ALA A 249 -12.03 14.55 -6.22
C ALA A 249 -10.62 14.81 -5.66
N THR A 250 -9.69 15.22 -6.52
CA THR A 250 -8.31 15.55 -6.11
C THR A 250 -8.29 16.71 -5.12
N VAL A 251 -9.02 17.78 -5.42
CA VAL A 251 -9.14 18.95 -4.53
C VAL A 251 -9.84 18.58 -3.22
N ILE A 252 -10.92 17.78 -3.26
CA ILE A 252 -11.61 17.30 -2.06
C ILE A 252 -10.65 16.49 -1.18
N GLY A 253 -9.87 15.57 -1.76
CA GLY A 253 -8.87 14.78 -1.04
C GLY A 253 -7.81 15.64 -0.35
N ALA A 254 -7.27 16.63 -1.05
CA ALA A 254 -6.30 17.57 -0.46
C ALA A 254 -6.93 18.42 0.67
N THR A 255 -8.15 18.90 0.47
CA THR A 255 -8.87 19.72 1.46
C THR A 255 -9.24 18.90 2.71
N LEU A 256 -9.62 17.63 2.54
CA LEU A 256 -9.89 16.69 3.63
C LEU A 256 -8.67 16.47 4.52
N ARG A 257 -7.49 16.33 3.91
CA ARG A 257 -6.22 16.19 4.64
C ARG A 257 -5.96 17.42 5.52
N THR A 258 -6.03 18.63 4.96
CA THR A 258 -5.84 19.88 5.71
C THR A 258 -6.90 20.05 6.81
N ALA A 259 -8.18 19.76 6.52
CA ALA A 259 -9.25 19.81 7.51
C ALA A 259 -9.01 18.84 8.68
N ALA A 260 -8.48 17.64 8.41
CA ALA A 260 -8.12 16.69 9.45
C ALA A 260 -6.88 17.06 10.25
N LEU A 261 -5.91 17.77 9.65
CA LEU A 261 -4.79 18.34 10.40
C LEU A 261 -5.24 19.43 11.37
N LEU A 262 -6.25 20.23 10.97
CA LEU A 262 -6.90 21.25 11.79
C LEU A 262 -7.93 20.71 12.79
N GLU A 263 -8.22 19.41 12.77
CA GLU A 263 -9.23 18.77 13.62
C GLU A 263 -10.65 19.37 13.45
N ASP A 264 -10.96 19.89 12.26
CA ASP A 264 -12.28 20.44 11.93
C ASP A 264 -13.26 19.32 11.51
N GLU A 265 -13.95 18.76 12.50
CA GLU A 265 -14.91 17.66 12.29
C GLU A 265 -16.04 18.03 11.31
N ALA A 266 -16.53 19.28 11.37
CA ALA A 266 -17.62 19.75 10.54
C ALA A 266 -17.21 19.87 9.07
N ALA A 267 -16.00 20.41 8.83
CA ALA A 267 -15.44 20.46 7.47
C ALA A 267 -15.19 19.06 6.90
N VAL A 268 -14.65 18.13 7.69
CA VAL A 268 -14.44 16.74 7.24
C VAL A 268 -15.76 16.06 6.90
N HIS A 269 -16.78 16.18 7.75
CA HIS A 269 -18.10 15.63 7.46
C HIS A 269 -18.69 16.20 6.16
N GLY A 270 -18.67 17.53 6.00
CA GLY A 270 -19.21 18.19 4.81
C GLY A 270 -18.49 17.79 3.51
N LEU A 271 -17.16 17.65 3.56
CA LEU A 271 -16.36 17.22 2.42
C LEU A 271 -16.60 15.76 2.04
N ILE A 272 -16.84 14.87 3.01
CA ILE A 272 -17.18 13.47 2.74
C ILE A 272 -18.55 13.36 2.08
N GLU A 273 -19.54 14.11 2.59
CA GLU A 273 -20.86 14.20 1.96
C GLU A 273 -20.76 14.70 0.52
N LEU A 274 -19.94 15.74 0.30
CA LEU A 274 -19.71 16.29 -1.03
C LEU A 274 -19.07 15.25 -1.96
N PHE A 275 -18.04 14.54 -1.49
CA PHE A 275 -17.39 13.48 -2.26
C PHE A 275 -18.36 12.35 -2.59
N MET A 276 -19.12 11.87 -1.60
CA MET A 276 -20.11 10.81 -1.78
C MET A 276 -21.18 11.17 -2.83
N ARG A 277 -21.59 12.43 -2.92
CA ARG A 277 -22.52 12.91 -3.95
C ARG A 277 -21.93 12.91 -5.35
N GLN A 278 -20.61 13.08 -5.50
CA GLN A 278 -19.91 13.10 -6.79
C GLN A 278 -19.55 11.71 -7.31
N ILE A 279 -19.46 10.71 -6.44
CA ILE A 279 -19.14 9.31 -6.81
C ILE A 279 -19.96 8.81 -8.02
N PRO A 280 -21.29 9.03 -8.12
CA PRO A 280 -22.06 8.58 -9.28
C PRO A 280 -21.72 9.27 -10.60
N GLU A 281 -21.11 10.46 -10.55
CA GLU A 281 -20.71 11.27 -11.72
C GLU A 281 -19.30 10.93 -12.22
N MET A 282 -18.49 10.23 -11.42
CA MET A 282 -17.14 9.84 -11.79
C MET A 282 -17.17 8.67 -12.77
N GLU A 283 -16.52 8.84 -13.92
CA GLU A 283 -16.48 7.83 -14.99
C GLU A 283 -15.41 6.77 -14.73
N SER A 284 -14.34 7.12 -14.00
CA SER A 284 -13.22 6.23 -13.70
C SER A 284 -13.04 6.03 -12.20
N ILE A 285 -12.74 4.79 -11.81
CA ILE A 285 -12.42 4.45 -10.43
C ILE A 285 -11.07 5.03 -10.01
N ALA A 286 -10.12 5.19 -10.93
CA ALA A 286 -8.89 5.90 -10.66
C ALA A 286 -9.17 7.32 -10.12
N GLU A 287 -10.24 7.97 -10.57
CA GLU A 287 -10.67 9.29 -10.07
C GLU A 287 -11.21 9.18 -8.63
N ILE A 288 -12.01 8.15 -8.37
CA ILE A 288 -12.55 7.84 -7.04
C ILE A 288 -11.39 7.62 -6.05
N LEU A 289 -10.40 6.82 -6.42
CA LEU A 289 -9.26 6.48 -5.56
C LEU A 289 -8.41 7.71 -5.15
N ARG A 290 -8.40 8.81 -5.91
CA ARG A 290 -7.62 10.03 -5.58
C ARG A 290 -8.03 10.68 -4.26
N ALA A 291 -9.31 10.63 -3.89
CA ALA A 291 -9.82 11.25 -2.67
C ALA A 291 -10.02 10.25 -1.52
N VAL A 292 -10.11 8.96 -1.86
CA VAL A 292 -10.52 7.89 -0.93
C VAL A 292 -9.47 7.63 0.16
N GLU A 293 -8.18 7.56 -0.20
CA GLU A 293 -7.09 7.41 0.76
C GLU A 293 -7.00 8.61 1.74
N PRO A 294 -6.96 9.88 1.25
CA PRO A 294 -7.03 11.04 2.14
C PRO A 294 -8.28 11.07 3.02
N ALA A 295 -9.44 10.71 2.49
CA ALA A 295 -10.70 10.69 3.24
C ALA A 295 -10.66 9.69 4.41
N MET A 296 -10.21 8.46 4.17
CA MET A 296 -10.07 7.47 5.24
C MET A 296 -9.00 7.86 6.26
N ALA A 297 -7.88 8.42 5.81
CA ALA A 297 -6.85 8.92 6.71
C ALA A 297 -7.39 10.05 7.60
N ALA A 298 -8.15 10.99 7.03
CA ALA A 298 -8.81 12.08 7.73
C ALA A 298 -9.82 11.59 8.78
N LEU A 299 -10.73 10.71 8.36
CA LEU A 299 -11.73 10.10 9.24
C LEU A 299 -11.11 9.35 10.41
N ARG A 300 -10.06 8.57 10.15
CA ARG A 300 -9.30 7.89 11.20
C ARG A 300 -8.58 8.89 12.10
N ARG A 301 -7.96 9.93 11.56
CA ARG A 301 -7.25 10.91 12.38
C ARG A 301 -8.18 11.61 13.39
N ILE A 302 -9.38 11.98 12.96
CA ILE A 302 -10.38 12.63 13.82
C ILE A 302 -11.10 11.60 14.72
N GLY A 303 -11.11 10.32 14.34
CA GLY A 303 -11.79 9.27 15.09
C GLY A 303 -13.29 9.20 14.80
N LEU A 304 -13.72 9.58 13.60
CA LEU A 304 -15.10 9.48 13.11
C LEU A 304 -15.36 8.09 12.52
N GLY A 305 -15.35 7.07 13.39
CA GLY A 305 -15.43 5.66 12.98
C GLY A 305 -16.73 5.29 12.28
N SER A 306 -17.87 5.83 12.72
CA SER A 306 -19.20 5.63 12.11
C SER A 306 -19.27 6.20 10.70
N GLU A 307 -18.69 7.38 10.49
CA GLU A 307 -18.64 8.06 9.20
C GLU A 307 -17.68 7.34 8.26
N ALA A 308 -16.57 6.80 8.79
CA ALA A 308 -15.66 5.94 8.05
C ALA A 308 -16.33 4.66 7.59
N GLU A 309 -17.07 3.98 8.47
CA GLU A 309 -17.84 2.78 8.11
C GLU A 309 -18.86 3.09 7.02
N ARG A 310 -19.64 4.17 7.17
CA ARG A 310 -20.61 4.61 6.17
C ARG A 310 -19.95 4.94 4.83
N PHE A 311 -18.78 5.57 4.86
CA PHE A 311 -18.01 5.88 3.66
C PHE A 311 -17.53 4.61 2.95
N LEU A 312 -17.01 3.62 3.69
CA LEU A 312 -16.60 2.32 3.14
C LEU A 312 -17.79 1.54 2.55
N LEU A 313 -18.96 1.58 3.20
CA LEU A 313 -20.18 0.96 2.68
C LEU A 313 -20.60 1.60 1.35
N ALA A 314 -20.54 2.93 1.24
CA ALA A 314 -20.83 3.64 -0.02
C ALA A 314 -19.86 3.23 -1.13
N LEU A 315 -18.55 3.13 -0.83
CA LEU A 315 -17.55 2.67 -1.80
C LEU A 315 -17.73 1.20 -2.20
N ARG A 316 -18.26 0.34 -1.32
CA ARG A 316 -18.55 -1.06 -1.65
C ARG A 316 -19.58 -1.17 -2.77
N ASP A 317 -20.60 -0.32 -2.76
CA ASP A 317 -21.63 -0.31 -3.80
C ASP A 317 -21.07 0.17 -5.15
N VAL A 318 -20.07 1.05 -5.13
CA VAL A 318 -19.31 1.45 -6.32
C VAL A 318 -18.51 0.28 -6.87
N ALA A 319 -17.78 -0.44 -6.01
CA ALA A 319 -17.02 -1.62 -6.40
C ALA A 319 -17.91 -2.68 -7.07
N ARG A 320 -19.19 -2.78 -6.69
CA ARG A 320 -20.14 -3.74 -7.27
C ARG A 320 -20.65 -3.38 -8.67
N ARG A 321 -20.41 -2.15 -9.17
CA ARG A 321 -20.86 -1.72 -10.50
C ARG A 321 -20.06 -2.33 -11.67
N GLY A 322 -19.02 -3.13 -11.39
CA GLY A 322 -18.48 -4.09 -12.36
C GLY A 322 -17.45 -3.55 -13.37
N HIS A 323 -16.75 -2.45 -13.05
CA HIS A 323 -15.67 -1.93 -13.90
C HIS A 323 -14.35 -2.67 -13.70
N ARG A 324 -13.45 -2.58 -14.68
CA ARG A 324 -12.05 -3.10 -14.65
C ARG A 324 -11.28 -2.77 -13.37
N GLU A 325 -11.58 -1.62 -12.77
CA GLU A 325 -10.88 -1.13 -11.57
C GLU A 325 -11.67 -1.41 -10.26
N ALA A 326 -12.85 -2.02 -10.32
CA ALA A 326 -13.70 -2.34 -9.17
C ALA A 326 -12.96 -3.13 -8.09
N VAL A 327 -12.08 -4.02 -8.52
CA VAL A 327 -11.25 -4.83 -7.65
C VAL A 327 -10.32 -3.96 -6.79
N LYS A 328 -9.79 -2.85 -7.32
CA LYS A 328 -8.92 -1.94 -6.56
C LYS A 328 -9.69 -1.23 -5.45
N VAL A 329 -10.91 -0.77 -5.73
CA VAL A 329 -11.79 -0.16 -4.70
C VAL A 329 -12.15 -1.18 -3.64
N ALA A 330 -12.49 -2.40 -4.04
CA ALA A 330 -12.82 -3.44 -3.08
C ALA A 330 -11.63 -3.75 -2.17
N VAL A 331 -10.40 -3.84 -2.70
CA VAL A 331 -9.18 -4.02 -1.90
C VAL A 331 -9.01 -2.87 -0.90
N PHE A 332 -9.23 -1.63 -1.34
CA PHE A 332 -9.20 -0.49 -0.44
C PHE A 332 -10.28 -0.58 0.66
N VAL A 333 -11.51 -0.99 0.30
CA VAL A 333 -12.62 -1.16 1.25
C VAL A 333 -12.29 -2.24 2.29
N ALA A 334 -11.69 -3.36 1.87
CA ALA A 334 -11.24 -4.42 2.76
C ALA A 334 -10.18 -3.91 3.75
N ASP A 335 -9.19 -3.15 3.28
CA ASP A 335 -8.20 -2.55 4.18
C ASP A 335 -8.83 -1.53 5.12
N GLY A 336 -9.77 -0.71 4.63
CA GLY A 336 -10.54 0.24 5.43
C GLY A 336 -11.25 -0.44 6.60
N PHE A 337 -11.99 -1.53 6.35
CA PHE A 337 -12.66 -2.29 7.42
C PHE A 337 -11.67 -2.86 8.42
N ARG A 338 -10.52 -3.39 7.95
CA ARG A 338 -9.45 -3.87 8.82
C ARG A 338 -8.90 -2.74 9.71
N LEU A 339 -8.68 -1.56 9.15
CA LEU A 339 -8.16 -0.40 9.86
C LEU A 339 -9.17 0.16 10.89
N LEU A 340 -10.47 -0.07 10.68
CA LEU A 340 -11.53 0.23 11.66
C LEU A 340 -11.73 -0.88 12.72
N GLY A 341 -11.07 -2.04 12.57
CA GLY A 341 -11.19 -3.18 13.47
C GLY A 341 -12.35 -4.14 13.14
N ASP A 342 -13.11 -3.91 12.06
CA ASP A 342 -14.13 -4.84 11.58
C ASP A 342 -13.49 -5.94 10.71
N VAL A 343 -12.76 -6.84 11.39
CA VAL A 343 -12.10 -7.98 10.76
C VAL A 343 -13.09 -8.87 9.97
N PRO A 344 -14.29 -9.21 10.49
CA PRO A 344 -15.25 -10.00 9.72
C PRO A 344 -15.69 -9.34 8.41
N ALA A 345 -15.92 -8.03 8.38
CA ALA A 345 -16.27 -7.34 7.12
C ALA A 345 -15.08 -7.25 6.16
N ALA A 346 -13.87 -7.03 6.69
CA ALA A 346 -12.64 -7.05 5.92
C ALA A 346 -12.42 -8.41 5.23
N GLU A 347 -12.53 -9.51 5.98
CA GLU A 347 -12.37 -10.88 5.46
C GLU A 347 -13.45 -11.26 4.44
N ARG A 348 -14.71 -10.87 4.67
CA ARG A 348 -15.78 -11.07 3.67
C ARG A 348 -15.48 -10.33 2.37
N THR A 349 -15.03 -9.08 2.47
CA THR A 349 -14.68 -8.28 1.31
C THR A 349 -13.47 -8.88 0.57
N LEU A 350 -12.48 -9.38 1.32
CA LEU A 350 -11.34 -10.12 0.77
C LEU A 350 -11.77 -11.35 -0.02
N ALA A 351 -12.68 -12.15 0.52
CA ALA A 351 -13.23 -13.32 -0.17
C ALA A 351 -13.98 -12.93 -1.47
N GLU A 352 -14.76 -11.85 -1.45
CA GLU A 352 -15.43 -11.31 -2.65
C GLU A 352 -14.40 -10.88 -3.73
N ILE A 353 -13.31 -10.24 -3.32
CA ILE A 353 -12.20 -9.82 -4.20
C ILE A 353 -11.51 -11.02 -4.83
N GLU A 354 -11.12 -12.01 -4.03
CA GLU A 354 -10.45 -13.21 -4.51
C GLU A 354 -11.34 -13.97 -5.49
N GLN A 355 -12.63 -14.11 -5.17
CA GLN A 355 -13.60 -14.74 -6.07
C GLN A 355 -13.66 -13.97 -7.40
N ALA A 356 -13.69 -12.64 -7.38
CA ALA A 356 -13.67 -11.85 -8.61
C ALA A 356 -12.39 -12.08 -9.41
N ILE A 357 -11.21 -11.95 -8.79
CA ILE A 357 -9.91 -12.09 -9.47
C ILE A 357 -9.74 -13.48 -10.09
N TYR A 358 -10.06 -14.54 -9.35
CA TYR A 358 -9.77 -15.93 -9.72
C TYR A 358 -10.93 -16.65 -10.42
N THR A 359 -12.06 -15.97 -10.68
CA THR A 359 -13.12 -16.50 -11.55
C THR A 359 -12.93 -16.00 -13.00
N PRO A 360 -13.19 -16.83 -14.03
CA PRO A 360 -13.21 -16.36 -15.42
C PRO A 360 -14.23 -15.23 -15.62
N GLY A 361 -13.83 -14.10 -16.22
CA GLY A 361 -14.75 -12.99 -16.53
C GLY A 361 -14.11 -11.60 -16.49
N LEU A 362 -13.04 -11.43 -15.72
CA LEU A 362 -12.24 -10.19 -15.70
C LEU A 362 -11.25 -10.14 -16.88
N ASP A 363 -11.05 -8.94 -17.43
CA ASP A 363 -10.02 -8.75 -18.44
C ASP A 363 -8.61 -9.00 -17.86
N PRO A 364 -7.65 -9.44 -18.68
CA PRO A 364 -6.37 -9.90 -18.15
C PRO A 364 -5.57 -8.80 -17.41
N ILE A 365 -5.74 -7.53 -17.78
CA ILE A 365 -5.03 -6.43 -17.13
C ILE A 365 -5.71 -6.05 -15.81
N ALA A 366 -7.04 -5.93 -15.79
CA ALA A 366 -7.80 -5.75 -14.55
C ALA A 366 -7.48 -6.82 -13.51
N ARG A 367 -7.42 -8.08 -13.96
CA ARG A 367 -7.09 -9.22 -13.10
C ARG A 367 -5.70 -9.05 -12.49
N PHE A 368 -4.68 -8.75 -13.30
CA PHE A 368 -3.32 -8.55 -12.81
C PHE A 368 -3.20 -7.33 -11.88
N GLU A 369 -3.78 -6.19 -12.25
CA GLU A 369 -3.73 -4.98 -11.43
C GLU A 369 -4.49 -5.16 -10.11
N GLY A 370 -5.63 -5.84 -10.15
CA GLY A 370 -6.42 -6.20 -8.97
C GLY A 370 -5.64 -7.12 -8.01
N ALA A 371 -5.04 -8.19 -8.53
CA ALA A 371 -4.20 -9.09 -7.75
C ALA A 371 -2.94 -8.39 -7.20
N SER A 372 -2.30 -7.53 -8.00
CA SER A 372 -1.14 -6.75 -7.55
C SER A 372 -1.50 -5.79 -6.41
N THR A 373 -2.67 -5.15 -6.50
CA THR A 373 -3.20 -4.27 -5.46
C THR A 373 -3.52 -5.07 -4.19
N LEU A 374 -4.21 -6.22 -4.34
CA LEU A 374 -4.50 -7.16 -3.26
C LEU A 374 -3.24 -7.55 -2.48
N PHE A 375 -2.21 -8.05 -3.16
CA PHE A 375 -0.97 -8.46 -2.50
C PHE A 375 -0.19 -7.28 -1.89
N GLY A 376 -0.24 -6.10 -2.52
CA GLY A 376 0.29 -4.87 -1.91
C GLY A 376 -0.37 -4.55 -0.57
N THR A 377 -1.69 -4.69 -0.48
CA THR A 377 -2.48 -4.47 0.75
C THR A 377 -2.26 -5.56 1.79
N LEU A 378 -2.21 -6.83 1.37
CA LEU A 378 -2.04 -7.99 2.25
C LEU A 378 -0.71 -7.97 3.04
N ARG A 379 0.27 -7.16 2.63
CA ARG A 379 1.49 -6.89 3.40
C ARG A 379 1.22 -6.34 4.81
N ALA A 380 0.08 -5.69 5.04
CA ALA A 380 -0.32 -5.23 6.37
C ALA A 380 -1.17 -6.27 7.16
N TRP A 381 -1.48 -7.41 6.55
CA TRP A 381 -2.37 -8.45 7.11
C TRP A 381 -1.58 -9.58 7.78
N SER A 382 -2.29 -10.51 8.44
CA SER A 382 -1.69 -11.69 9.08
C SER A 382 -0.99 -12.60 8.05
N VAL A 383 0.05 -13.35 8.46
CA VAL A 383 0.78 -14.26 7.54
C VAL A 383 -0.18 -15.32 6.98
N SER A 384 -1.09 -15.83 7.81
CA SER A 384 -2.12 -16.80 7.39
C SER A 384 -3.04 -16.26 6.29
N ALA A 385 -3.48 -14.99 6.39
CA ALA A 385 -4.30 -14.39 5.32
C ALA A 385 -3.51 -14.24 4.02
N ARG A 386 -2.21 -13.90 4.11
CA ARG A 386 -1.32 -13.83 2.94
C ARG A 386 -1.11 -15.19 2.30
N GLU A 387 -0.90 -16.23 3.10
CA GLU A 387 -0.71 -17.60 2.65
C GLU A 387 -1.95 -18.14 1.94
N MET A 388 -3.14 -17.97 2.53
CA MET A 388 -4.40 -18.39 1.88
C MET A 388 -4.64 -17.69 0.53
N ALA A 389 -4.33 -16.39 0.44
CA ALA A 389 -4.44 -15.65 -0.81
C ALA A 389 -3.38 -16.09 -1.83
N ALA A 390 -2.16 -16.37 -1.36
CA ALA A 390 -1.06 -16.88 -2.17
C ALA A 390 -1.40 -18.25 -2.78
N ASP A 391 -1.94 -19.18 -2.00
CA ASP A 391 -2.33 -20.51 -2.47
C ASP A 391 -3.29 -20.40 -3.67
N LYS A 392 -4.35 -19.60 -3.52
CA LYS A 392 -5.32 -19.35 -4.59
C LYS A 392 -4.69 -18.70 -5.82
N ALA A 393 -3.78 -17.74 -5.62
CA ALA A 393 -3.09 -17.07 -6.72
C ALA A 393 -2.21 -18.02 -7.51
N LEU A 394 -1.44 -18.87 -6.81
CA LEU A 394 -0.53 -19.83 -7.41
C LEU A 394 -1.27 -20.94 -8.16
N GLU A 395 -2.37 -21.46 -7.61
CA GLU A 395 -3.28 -22.40 -8.28
C GLU A 395 -3.92 -21.80 -9.55
N SER A 396 -4.11 -20.48 -9.55
CA SER A 396 -4.82 -19.77 -10.61
C SER A 396 -3.89 -19.07 -11.61
N LEU A 397 -2.58 -19.35 -11.60
CA LEU A 397 -1.60 -18.66 -12.47
C LEU A 397 -1.97 -18.71 -13.96
N ASP A 398 -2.67 -19.76 -14.40
CA ASP A 398 -3.09 -19.90 -15.78
C ASP A 398 -4.13 -18.87 -16.25
N LEU A 399 -4.86 -18.29 -15.31
CA LEU A 399 -5.81 -17.21 -15.53
C LEU A 399 -5.11 -15.88 -15.83
N PHE A 400 -3.83 -15.72 -15.45
CA PHE A 400 -3.05 -14.51 -15.70
C PHE A 400 -2.38 -14.62 -17.06
N ARG A 401 -3.13 -14.18 -18.07
CA ARG A 401 -2.64 -14.05 -19.45
C ARG A 401 -2.15 -12.63 -19.68
N ASP A 402 -1.14 -12.50 -20.51
CA ASP A 402 -0.73 -11.20 -21.04
C ASP A 402 -1.42 -10.94 -22.37
N ASN A 403 -1.46 -9.69 -22.81
CA ASN A 403 -1.76 -9.33 -24.19
C ASN A 403 -0.62 -8.47 -24.79
N PHE A 404 0.56 -8.48 -24.15
CA PHE A 404 1.68 -7.63 -24.51
C PHE A 404 2.60 -8.26 -25.55
N THR A 405 3.34 -7.42 -26.27
CA THR A 405 4.37 -7.84 -27.25
C THR A 405 5.51 -8.64 -26.62
N THR A 406 5.66 -8.61 -25.29
CA THR A 406 6.65 -9.38 -24.54
C THR A 406 6.31 -10.87 -24.43
N GLN A 407 5.07 -11.29 -24.75
CA GLN A 407 4.65 -12.69 -24.68
C GLN A 407 5.49 -13.65 -25.51
N ARG A 408 6.14 -13.14 -26.56
CA ARG A 408 7.09 -13.91 -27.36
C ARG A 408 8.27 -14.43 -26.53
N TYR A 409 8.62 -13.72 -25.46
CA TYR A 409 9.79 -13.99 -24.63
C TYR A 409 9.41 -14.56 -23.27
N PHE A 410 8.39 -14.01 -22.60
CA PHE A 410 7.97 -14.45 -21.27
C PHE A 410 6.50 -14.07 -20.94
N ARG A 411 5.89 -14.80 -20.01
CA ARG A 411 4.54 -14.50 -19.48
C ARG A 411 4.65 -13.52 -18.32
N LEU A 412 4.70 -12.25 -18.67
CA LEU A 412 4.90 -11.09 -17.79
C LEU A 412 3.98 -11.08 -16.56
N HIS A 413 2.66 -11.08 -16.73
CA HIS A 413 1.72 -11.00 -15.60
C HIS A 413 1.89 -12.15 -14.62
N ARG A 414 2.28 -13.34 -15.09
CA ARG A 414 2.47 -14.50 -14.22
C ARG A 414 3.65 -14.33 -13.29
N PHE A 415 4.84 -14.02 -13.82
CA PHE A 415 6.01 -13.88 -12.95
C PHE A 415 5.91 -12.61 -12.09
N LEU A 416 5.34 -11.52 -12.62
CA LEU A 416 5.10 -10.34 -11.80
C LEU A 416 4.09 -10.61 -10.67
N LEU A 417 3.08 -11.47 -10.89
CA LEU A 417 2.19 -11.88 -9.81
C LEU A 417 2.92 -12.72 -8.77
N VAL A 418 3.73 -13.70 -9.19
CA VAL A 418 4.55 -14.50 -8.27
C VAL A 418 5.49 -13.59 -7.47
N GLU A 419 6.06 -12.56 -8.09
CA GLU A 419 6.86 -11.55 -7.41
C GLU A 419 6.05 -10.81 -6.33
N ARG A 420 4.79 -10.43 -6.60
CA ARG A 420 3.91 -9.80 -5.61
C ARG A 420 3.53 -10.74 -4.47
N VAL A 421 3.26 -12.01 -4.78
CA VAL A 421 3.00 -13.06 -3.78
C VAL A 421 4.20 -13.21 -2.86
N VAL A 422 5.38 -13.38 -3.44
CA VAL A 422 6.61 -13.59 -2.67
C VAL A 422 6.97 -12.36 -1.85
N ASP A 423 6.85 -11.14 -2.39
CA ASP A 423 7.05 -9.89 -1.64
C ASP A 423 6.09 -9.78 -0.44
N ALA A 424 4.83 -10.16 -0.62
CA ALA A 424 3.86 -10.14 0.47
C ALA A 424 4.23 -11.14 1.58
N LEU A 425 4.68 -12.34 1.21
CA LEU A 425 5.07 -13.39 2.15
C LEU A 425 6.42 -13.11 2.84
N SER A 426 7.37 -12.47 2.15
CA SER A 426 8.71 -12.17 2.66
C SER A 426 8.80 -10.87 3.47
N ASP A 427 7.75 -10.03 3.47
CA ASP A 427 7.78 -8.73 4.16
C ASP A 427 7.74 -8.87 5.69
N THR A 428 8.95 -8.86 6.27
CA THR A 428 9.23 -8.85 7.71
C THR A 428 8.93 -7.51 8.39
N ARG A 429 8.88 -6.40 7.65
CA ARG A 429 8.80 -5.03 8.21
C ARG A 429 7.37 -4.57 8.47
N ALA A 430 6.43 -4.91 7.58
CA ALA A 430 5.05 -4.46 7.71
C ALA A 430 4.27 -5.17 8.83
N HIS A 431 4.71 -6.36 9.27
CA HIS A 431 3.99 -7.16 10.28
C HIS A 431 4.00 -6.53 11.68
N GLY A 432 5.12 -5.92 12.09
CA GLY A 432 5.24 -5.23 13.38
C GLY A 432 4.69 -3.81 13.35
N GLY A 433 4.91 -3.07 12.25
CA GLY A 433 4.51 -1.66 12.18
C GLY A 433 2.99 -1.43 12.16
N GLY A 434 2.21 -2.34 11.58
CA GLY A 434 0.78 -2.16 11.37
C GLY A 434 -0.08 -2.24 12.64
N ARG A 435 0.20 -3.21 13.53
CA ARG A 435 -0.57 -3.40 14.78
C ARG A 435 -0.21 -2.34 15.81
N LEU A 436 1.08 -2.09 16.03
CA LEU A 436 1.54 -1.00 16.87
C LEU A 436 0.97 0.34 16.42
N ARG A 437 0.98 0.63 15.12
CA ARG A 437 0.39 1.87 14.58
C ARG A 437 -1.11 1.96 14.82
N LEU A 438 -1.86 0.88 14.53
CA LEU A 438 -3.30 0.85 14.80
C LEU A 438 -3.63 1.02 16.28
N TRP A 439 -2.85 0.40 17.16
CA TRP A 439 -2.99 0.56 18.61
C TRP A 439 -2.64 1.97 19.05
N LEU A 440 -1.54 2.55 18.55
CA LEU A 440 -1.13 3.93 18.86
C LEU A 440 -2.18 4.94 18.41
N GLU A 441 -2.76 4.76 17.23
CA GLU A 441 -3.84 5.61 16.73
C GLU A 441 -5.12 5.46 17.56
N ALA A 442 -5.50 4.24 17.96
CA ALA A 442 -6.65 4.01 18.84
C ALA A 442 -6.45 4.60 20.25
N GLU A 443 -5.24 4.47 20.81
CA GLU A 443 -4.86 5.08 22.09
C GLU A 443 -4.87 6.60 22.01
N GLU A 444 -4.28 7.16 20.95
CA GLU A 444 -4.28 8.59 20.69
C GLU A 444 -5.73 9.12 20.62
N GLN A 445 -6.60 8.45 19.87
CA GLN A 445 -8.03 8.81 19.81
C GLN A 445 -8.72 8.71 21.17
N ALA A 446 -8.50 7.63 21.93
CA ALA A 446 -9.12 7.45 23.24
C ALA A 446 -8.70 8.56 24.22
N VAL A 447 -7.41 8.92 24.22
CA VAL A 447 -6.87 10.02 25.02
C VAL A 447 -7.45 11.37 24.57
N ARG A 448 -7.49 11.63 23.26
CA ARG A 448 -8.07 12.86 22.69
C ARG A 448 -9.53 13.04 23.09
N ARG A 449 -10.37 12.01 22.90
CA ARG A 449 -11.79 12.05 23.27
C ARG A 449 -11.97 12.35 24.76
N ARG A 450 -11.12 11.79 25.61
CA ARG A 450 -11.13 12.07 27.04
C ARG A 450 -10.75 13.52 27.36
N ILE A 451 -9.65 14.01 26.79
CA ILE A 451 -9.22 15.42 26.99
C ILE A 451 -10.34 16.38 26.58
N VAL A 452 -10.97 16.14 25.44
CA VAL A 452 -12.09 16.97 24.94
C VAL A 452 -13.31 16.88 25.86
N ALA A 453 -13.67 15.68 26.34
CA ALA A 453 -14.78 15.50 27.27
C ALA A 453 -14.51 16.18 28.63
N ASP A 454 -13.30 16.03 29.16
CA ASP A 454 -12.85 16.67 30.41
C ASP A 454 -12.83 18.20 30.26
N TRP A 455 -12.40 18.73 29.11
CA TRP A 455 -12.46 20.17 28.82
C TRP A 455 -13.88 20.70 28.67
N ARG A 456 -14.77 19.95 28.01
CA ARG A 456 -16.18 20.34 27.82
C ARG A 456 -16.97 20.31 29.14
N SER A 457 -16.59 19.45 30.08
CA SER A 457 -17.22 19.35 31.41
C SER A 457 -16.64 20.31 32.44
N ALA A 458 -15.44 20.87 32.19
CA ALA A 458 -14.84 21.92 33.01
C ALA A 458 -15.28 23.35 32.62
N ARG A 459 -16.07 23.49 31.54
CA ARG A 459 -16.84 24.70 31.18
C ARG A 459 -18.28 24.54 31.66
#